data_AF-A0A964QMF3-F1
#
_entry.id   AF-A0A964QMF3-F1
#
_cell.length_a   1.000
_cell.length_b   1.000
_cell.length_c   1.000
_cell.angle_alpha   90.00
_cell.angle_beta   90.00
_cell.angle_gamma   90.00
#
_symmetry.space_group_name_H-M   'P 1'
#
loop_
_entity.id
_entity.type
_entity.pdbx_description
1 polymer ?
#
loop_
_entity_poly.entity_id
_entity_poly.type
_entity_poly.pdbx_seq_one_letter_code
_entity_poly.pdbx_strand_id
1 'polypeptide(L)' 'MSHSPGERLATGRTAEIYAWGETQVLKLCQPWVWASDVEAERRKTTAARALGLPVPAVGEVVQLGDRTGLVFARVGG' A
#
# COMPACT_ATOMS: atom_id res chain seq x y z
N MET A 1 0.93 16.47 5.66
CA MET A 1 0.55 16.90 4.30
C MET A 1 -0.49 15.91 3.81
N SER A 2 -1.65 16.37 3.35
CA SER A 2 -2.69 15.47 2.82
C SER A 2 -2.33 15.14 1.38
N HIS A 3 -1.66 14.01 1.15
CA HIS A 3 -1.44 13.50 -0.20
C HIS A 3 -2.74 12.90 -0.73
N SER A 4 -3.11 13.27 -1.95
CA SER A 4 -4.22 12.67 -2.69
C SER A 4 -3.69 11.52 -3.54
N PRO A 5 -4.43 10.41 -3.71
CA PRO A 5 -4.07 9.39 -4.69
C PRO A 5 -3.95 10.00 -6.10
N GLY A 6 -2.88 9.65 -6.82
CA GLY A 6 -2.69 10.03 -8.22
C GLY A 6 -3.40 9.09 -9.19
N GLU A 7 -2.80 8.85 -10.36
CA GLU A 7 -3.31 7.90 -11.35
C GLU A 7 -3.47 6.49 -10.77
N ARG A 8 -4.56 5.80 -11.14
CA ARG A 8 -4.72 4.37 -10.83
C ARG A 8 -3.88 3.54 -11.79
N LEU A 9 -2.90 2.84 -11.25
CA LEU A 9 -1.93 2.03 -11.98
C LEU A 9 -2.43 0.59 -12.19
N ALA A 10 -3.19 0.05 -11.23
CA ALA A 10 -3.72 -1.31 -11.30
C ALA A 10 -4.97 -1.51 -10.44
N THR A 11 -5.72 -2.56 -10.74
CA THR A 11 -6.89 -2.99 -9.97
C THR A 11 -6.78 -4.48 -9.65
N GLY A 12 -7.04 -4.84 -8.40
CA GLY A 12 -7.14 -6.22 -7.94
C GLY A 12 -8.42 -6.45 -7.13
N ARG A 13 -8.64 -7.71 -6.74
CA ARG A 13 -9.83 -8.12 -5.97
C ARG A 13 -10.00 -7.39 -4.64
N THR A 14 -8.90 -7.13 -3.94
CA THR A 14 -8.92 -6.58 -2.57
C THR A 14 -8.42 -5.14 -2.49
N ALA A 15 -7.78 -4.63 -3.53
CA ALA A 15 -7.22 -3.29 -3.54
C ALA A 15 -7.00 -2.78 -4.96
N GLU A 16 -6.97 -1.45 -5.08
CA GLU A 16 -6.47 -0.73 -6.24
C GLU A 16 -5.07 -0.18 -5.90
N ILE A 17 -4.22 -0.02 -6.92
CA ILE A 17 -2.90 0.59 -6.77
C ILE A 17 -2.93 1.96 -7.44
N TYR A 18 -2.56 2.99 -6.70
CA TYR A 18 -2.46 4.37 -7.17
C TYR A 18 -1.03 4.89 -7.09
N ALA A 19 -0.68 5.83 -7.96
CA ALA A 19 0.53 6.63 -7.78
C ALA A 19 0.45 7.42 -6.47
N TRP A 20 1.55 7.48 -5.72
CA TRP A 20 1.65 8.23 -4.47
C TRP A 20 2.95 9.02 -4.47
N GLY A 21 2.88 10.29 -4.83
CA GLY A 21 4.07 11.07 -5.17
C GLY A 21 4.87 10.44 -6.33
N GLU A 22 6.18 10.72 -6.36
CA GLU A 22 7.05 10.30 -7.48
C GLU A 22 7.60 8.89 -7.32
N THR A 23 7.85 8.45 -6.08
CA THR A 23 8.64 7.23 -5.78
C THR A 23 7.86 6.15 -5.05
N GLN A 24 6.56 6.36 -4.82
CA GLN A 24 5.73 5.45 -4.05
C GLN A 24 4.43 5.12 -4.78
N VAL A 25 3.78 4.08 -4.29
CA VAL A 25 2.43 3.69 -4.66
C VAL A 25 1.60 3.51 -3.40
N LEU A 26 0.31 3.81 -3.53
CA LEU A 26 -0.69 3.55 -2.52
C LEU A 26 -1.48 2.31 -2.92
N LYS A 27 -1.42 1.27 -2.10
CA LYS A 27 -2.37 0.15 -2.16
C LYS A 27 -3.60 0.52 -1.36
N LEU A 28 -4.68 0.92 -2.01
CA LEU A 28 -5.92 1.32 -1.36
C LEU A 28 -6.89 0.14 -1.31
N CYS A 29 -7.10 -0.41 -0.13
CA CYS A 29 -7.94 -1.59 0.05
C CYS A 29 -9.42 -1.25 -0.16
N GLN A 30 -10.17 -2.24 -0.63
CA GLN A 30 -11.61 -2.13 -0.80
C GLN A 30 -12.30 -1.99 0.58
N PRO A 31 -13.47 -1.35 0.68
CA PRO A 31 -14.13 -1.07 1.97
C PRO A 31 -14.42 -2.31 2.83
N TRP A 32 -14.58 -3.48 2.19
CA TRP A 32 -14.84 -4.75 2.88
C TRP A 32 -13.57 -5.43 3.41
N VAL A 33 -12.38 -4.90 3.13
CA VAL A 33 -11.11 -5.42 3.66
C VAL A 33 -10.86 -4.83 5.04
N TRP A 34 -10.54 -5.69 6.00
CA TRP A 34 -10.45 -5.28 7.39
C TRP A 34 -9.11 -4.58 7.63
N ALA A 35 -9.11 -3.54 8.46
CA ALA A 35 -7.87 -2.81 8.80
C ALA A 35 -6.81 -3.72 9.43
N SER A 36 -7.22 -4.77 10.15
CA SER A 36 -6.33 -5.79 10.69
C SER A 36 -5.56 -6.56 9.60
N ASP A 37 -6.17 -6.78 8.44
CA ASP A 37 -5.51 -7.45 7.32
C ASP A 37 -4.45 -6.55 6.69
N VAL A 38 -4.72 -5.24 6.58
CA VAL A 38 -3.77 -4.25 6.08
C VAL A 38 -2.55 -4.15 7.00
N GLU A 39 -2.79 -4.11 8.31
CA GLU A 39 -1.72 -4.08 9.31
C GLU A 39 -0.94 -5.39 9.35
N ALA A 40 -1.61 -6.54 9.18
CA ALA A 40 -0.94 -7.83 9.03
C ALA A 40 -0.06 -7.88 7.78
N GLU A 41 -0.50 -7.33 6.65
CA GLU A 41 0.30 -7.20 5.42
C GLU A 41 1.54 -6.34 5.66
N ARG A 42 1.38 -5.18 6.29
CA ARG A 42 2.50 -4.30 6.64
C ARG A 42 3.55 -5.03 7.48
N ARG A 43 3.13 -5.77 8.52
CA ARG A 43 4.04 -6.55 9.39
C ARG A 43 4.77 -7.64 8.62
N LYS A 44 4.05 -8.42 7.80
CA LYS A 44 4.63 -9.49 6.97
C LYS A 44 5.66 -8.94 5.98
N THR A 45 5.33 -7.85 5.27
CA THR A 45 6.25 -7.24 4.31
C THR A 45 7.46 -6.62 5.00
N THR A 46 7.27 -5.98 6.16
CA THR A 46 8.38 -5.45 6.96
C THR A 46 9.33 -6.57 7.39
N ALA A 47 8.78 -7.68 7.90
CA ALA A 47 9.58 -8.85 8.30
C ALA A 47 10.30 -9.48 7.10
N ALA A 48 9.61 -9.68 5.98
CA ALA A 48 10.20 -10.20 4.74
C ALA A 48 11.39 -9.34 4.27
N ARG A 49 11.24 -8.01 4.32
CA ARG A 49 12.32 -7.07 3.98
C ARG A 49 13.49 -7.16 4.96
N ALA A 50 13.23 -7.27 6.25
CA ALA A 50 14.27 -7.43 7.28
C ALA A 50 15.07 -8.73 7.09
N LEU A 51 14.47 -9.74 6.46
CA LEU A 51 15.12 -11.00 6.08
C LEU A 51 15.85 -10.94 4.72
N GLY A 52 15.88 -9.78 4.06
CA GLY A 52 16.55 -9.59 2.77
C GLY A 52 15.80 -10.14 1.56
N LEU A 53 14.50 -10.47 1.69
CA LEU A 53 13.69 -10.89 0.54
C LEU A 53 13.44 -9.71 -0.41
N PRO A 54 13.29 -9.97 -1.74
CA PRO A 54 13.06 -8.93 -2.74
C PRO A 54 11.61 -8.44 -2.71
N VAL A 55 11.26 -7.71 -1.66
CA VAL A 55 9.96 -7.07 -1.48
C VAL A 55 10.11 -5.55 -1.47
N PRO A 56 9.10 -4.79 -1.94
CA PRO A 56 9.12 -3.33 -1.83
C PRO A 56 9.23 -2.89 -0.38
N ALA A 57 9.88 -1.75 -0.16
CA ALA A 57 9.81 -1.09 1.15
C ALA A 57 8.35 -0.72 1.44
N VAL A 58 7.89 -1.04 2.64
CA VAL A 58 6.54 -0.72 3.11
C VAL A 58 6.61 0.41 4.12
N GLY A 59 5.69 1.36 4.01
CA GLY A 59 5.63 2.57 4.80
C GLY A 59 4.46 2.58 5.79
N GLU A 60 3.77 3.71 5.78
CA GLU A 60 2.64 4.01 6.66
C GLU A 60 1.31 3.39 6.17
N VAL A 61 0.42 3.15 7.13
CA VAL A 61 -1.00 2.90 6.87
C VAL A 61 -1.70 4.25 6.80
N VAL A 62 -2.45 4.50 5.74
CA VAL A 62 -3.21 5.75 5.55
C VAL A 62 -4.71 5.48 5.56
N GLN A 63 -5.49 6.45 6.00
CA GLN A 63 -6.95 6.39 5.94
C GLN A 63 -7.45 7.44 4.93
N LEU A 64 -8.21 6.99 3.93
CA LEU A 64 -8.80 7.84 2.89
C LEU A 64 -10.30 7.56 2.84
N GLY A 65 -11.07 8.41 3.53
CA GLY A 65 -12.49 8.16 3.75
C GLY A 65 -12.71 6.89 4.59
N ASP A 66 -13.57 6.01 4.10
CA ASP A 66 -13.90 4.72 4.70
C ASP A 66 -12.88 3.61 4.37
N ARG A 67 -11.90 3.90 3.51
CA ARG A 67 -10.92 2.92 3.03
C ARG A 67 -9.56 3.10 3.69
N THR A 68 -8.97 1.98 4.09
CA THR A 68 -7.59 1.90 4.58
C THR A 68 -6.64 1.59 3.43
N GLY A 69 -5.49 2.25 3.40
CA GLY A 69 -4.44 2.01 2.42
C GLY A 69 -3.08 1.78 3.05
N LEU A 70 -2.17 1.20 2.26
CA LEU A 70 -0.79 0.92 2.67
C LEU A 70 0.16 1.46 1.60
N VAL A 71 1.12 2.28 2.04
CA VAL A 71 2.11 2.90 1.15
C VAL A 71 3.27 1.94 0.93
N PHE A 72 3.69 1.80 -0.32
CA PHE A 72 4.86 1.03 -0.72
C PHE A 72 5.80 1.88 -1.58
N ALA A 73 7.09 1.58 -1.53
CA ALA A 73 8.02 2.05 -2.56
C ALA A 73 7.60 1.50 -3.93
N ARG A 74 7.64 2.35 -4.94
CA ARG A 74 7.34 1.95 -6.31
C ARG A 74 8.48 1.06 -6.83
N VAL A 75 8.13 -0.12 -7.32
CA VAL A 75 9.06 -1.01 -8.02
C VAL A 75 8.88 -0.78 -9.51
N GLY A 76 9.97 -0.43 -10.20
CA GLY A 76 10.00 -0.40 -11.66
C GLY A 76 10.10 -1.82 -12.20
N GLY A 77 9.30 -2.11 -13.23
CA GLY A 77 9.28 -3.36 -13.96
C GLY A 77 8.83 -3.10 -15.39
#